data_AF-A0A242A4F9-F1
#
_entry.id   AF-A0A242A4F9-F1
#
_cell.length_a   1.000
_cell.length_b   1.000
_cell.length_c   1.000
_cell.angle_alpha   90.00
_cell.angle_beta   90.00
_cell.angle_gamma   90.00
#
_symmetry.space_group_name_H-M   'P 1'
#
loop_
_entity.id
_entity.type
_entity.pdbx_description
1 polymer ?
#
loop_
_entity_poly.entity_id
_entity_poly.type
_entity_poly.pdbx_seq_one_letter_code
_entity_poly.pdbx_strand_id
1 'polypeptide(L)'
;MEKPNVVGSRFSNDSVIHTKANMKKRYQYYRQQNAHQQFDQDFKRTFQQDFPNFATWLKLQQQVPQVGQTNTLSHWLMIGCFALMTAATFTHQLLFLFVLLMVAALVKGPGMILWGMIYSFLVSLFPPLGLLLSGLFFLLTIRQLTKNMTFVLSAMYFYTFPFLVTALHTFTTWNDQWLFYGGIGVALISGHMILKQNYAFASSRGVAWALMTVPYDCIMALVPKKHKSRFFRSSKFK
;
A
#
# COMPACT_ATOMS: atom_id res chain seq x y z
N MET A 1 -4.03 31.69 36.38
CA MET A 1 -3.71 30.34 35.87
C MET A 1 -2.62 30.48 34.83
N GLU A 2 -1.39 30.19 35.23
CA GLU A 2 -0.16 30.39 34.45
C GLU A 2 0.01 29.35 33.34
N LYS A 3 0.52 29.80 32.19
CA LYS A 3 0.99 28.93 31.10
C LYS A 3 2.43 28.50 31.39
N PRO A 4 2.79 27.21 31.31
CA PRO A 4 4.20 26.84 31.37
C PRO A 4 4.91 27.09 30.03
N ASN A 5 5.97 27.90 30.11
CA ASN A 5 6.97 28.18 29.09
C ASN A 5 7.61 26.88 28.54
N VAL A 6 7.58 26.69 27.23
CA VAL A 6 8.41 25.67 26.55
C VAL A 6 9.75 26.31 26.21
N VAL A 7 10.73 26.12 27.08
CA VAL A 7 12.13 26.49 26.84
C VAL A 7 12.75 25.46 25.89
N GLY A 8 13.13 25.91 24.70
CA GLY A 8 13.95 25.14 23.78
C GLY A 8 15.33 24.86 24.38
N SER A 9 15.74 23.60 24.41
CA SER A 9 17.12 23.22 24.67
C SER A 9 17.64 22.37 23.53
N ARG A 10 18.68 22.88 22.88
CA ARG A 10 19.55 22.17 21.94
C ARG A 10 20.10 20.92 22.63
N PHE A 11 19.65 19.73 22.23
CA PHE A 11 20.29 18.49 22.63
C PHE A 11 21.36 18.10 21.61
N SER A 12 22.59 18.02 22.12
CA SER A 12 23.79 17.53 21.44
C SER A 12 23.64 16.08 20.97
N ASN A 13 24.13 15.80 19.76
CA ASN A 13 23.98 14.55 19.03
C ASN A 13 24.56 13.30 19.75
N ASP A 14 25.52 13.45 20.66
CA ASP A 14 26.18 12.32 21.34
C ASP A 14 25.30 11.66 22.42
N SER A 15 24.40 12.42 23.04
CA SER A 15 23.52 11.91 24.11
C SER A 15 22.47 10.92 23.60
N VAL A 16 21.96 11.16 22.37
CA VAL A 16 20.87 10.41 21.74
C VAL A 16 21.30 9.02 21.28
N ILE A 17 22.57 8.87 20.87
CA ILE A 17 23.13 7.58 20.40
C ILE A 17 23.30 6.64 21.60
N HIS A 18 23.82 7.15 22.73
CA HIS A 18 23.92 6.38 23.97
C HIS A 18 22.56 5.97 24.54
N THR A 19 21.52 6.82 24.43
CA THR A 19 20.16 6.45 24.87
C THR A 19 19.56 5.35 24.01
N LYS A 20 19.73 5.41 22.68
CA LYS A 20 19.20 4.39 21.76
C LYS A 20 19.86 3.03 21.95
N ALA A 21 21.19 3.00 22.12
CA ALA A 21 21.93 1.77 22.38
C ALA A 21 21.52 1.12 23.72
N ASN A 22 21.32 1.93 24.77
CA ASN A 22 20.84 1.45 26.07
C ASN A 22 19.38 0.96 26.00
N MET A 23 18.49 1.66 25.29
CA MET A 23 17.10 1.21 25.10
C MET A 23 17.03 -0.13 24.36
N LYS A 24 17.86 -0.33 23.33
CA LYS A 24 17.90 -1.60 22.58
C LYS A 24 18.36 -2.75 23.47
N LYS A 25 19.42 -2.57 24.27
CA LYS A 25 19.88 -3.57 25.24
C LYS A 25 18.82 -3.86 26.29
N ARG A 26 18.16 -2.83 26.82
CA ARG A 26 17.11 -2.98 27.85
C ARG A 26 15.86 -3.68 27.31
N TYR A 27 15.49 -3.41 26.05
CA TYR A 27 14.42 -4.13 25.36
C TYR A 27 14.76 -5.60 25.09
N GLN A 28 16.01 -5.87 24.67
CA GLN A 28 16.48 -7.25 24.46
C GLN A 28 16.50 -8.04 25.76
N TYR A 29 16.93 -7.42 26.86
CA TYR A 29 16.90 -8.01 28.20
C TYR A 29 15.46 -8.28 28.67
N TYR A 30 14.55 -7.32 28.49
CA TYR A 30 13.12 -7.48 28.78
C TYR A 30 12.46 -8.60 27.96
N ARG A 31 12.86 -8.74 26.69
CA ARG A 31 12.36 -9.79 25.80
C ARG A 31 12.89 -11.17 26.18
N GLN A 32 14.14 -11.27 26.62
CA GLN A 32 14.72 -12.53 27.09
C GLN A 32 14.10 -12.97 28.42
N GLN A 33 13.86 -12.05 29.36
CA GLN A 33 13.21 -12.38 30.63
C GLN A 33 11.74 -12.81 30.47
N ASN A 34 11.01 -12.21 29.53
CA ASN A 34 9.59 -12.52 29.31
C ASN A 34 9.35 -13.46 28.11
N ALA A 35 10.38 -14.13 27.60
CA ALA A 35 10.28 -15.05 26.46
C ALA A 35 9.37 -16.26 26.74
N HIS A 36 9.13 -16.56 28.02
CA HIS A 36 8.34 -17.70 28.49
C HIS A 36 6.93 -17.32 28.97
N GLN A 37 6.59 -16.03 29.00
CA GLN A 37 5.26 -15.57 29.40
C GLN A 37 4.39 -15.41 28.16
N GLN A 38 3.20 -16.04 28.17
CA GLN A 38 2.13 -15.69 27.22
C GLN A 38 1.92 -14.18 27.30
N PHE A 39 1.78 -13.52 26.14
CA PHE A 39 1.55 -12.08 26.03
C PHE A 39 0.17 -11.70 26.62
N ASP A 40 0.09 -11.69 27.95
CA ASP A 40 -1.14 -11.48 28.70
C ASP A 40 -1.43 -9.98 28.88
N GLN A 41 -2.63 -9.64 29.37
CA GLN A 41 -3.02 -8.24 29.58
C GLN A 41 -2.11 -7.51 30.57
N ASP A 42 -1.56 -8.22 31.56
CA ASP A 42 -0.62 -7.68 32.54
C ASP A 42 0.70 -7.28 31.91
N PHE A 43 1.21 -8.05 30.94
CA PHE A 43 2.42 -7.68 30.19
C PHE A 43 2.23 -6.34 29.46
N LYS A 44 1.07 -6.13 28.84
CA LYS A 44 0.76 -4.86 28.16
C LYS A 44 0.71 -3.67 29.12
N ARG A 45 0.21 -3.89 30.35
CA ARG A 45 0.13 -2.85 31.39
C ARG A 45 1.52 -2.50 31.92
N THR A 46 2.30 -3.51 32.28
CA THR A 46 3.67 -3.37 32.80
C THR A 46 4.60 -2.73 31.75
N PHE A 47 4.55 -3.18 30.50
CA PHE A 47 5.32 -2.57 29.41
C PHE A 47 4.95 -1.09 29.15
N GLN A 48 3.67 -0.72 29.30
CA GLN A 48 3.25 0.69 29.20
C GLN A 48 3.75 1.54 30.36
N GLN A 49 3.86 0.95 31.56
CA GLN A 49 4.39 1.63 32.75
C GLN A 49 5.92 1.78 32.67
N ASP A 50 6.63 0.73 32.23
CA ASP A 50 8.09 0.72 32.18
C ASP A 50 8.67 1.52 31.01
N PHE A 51 7.95 1.58 29.89
CA PHE A 51 8.39 2.26 28.68
C PHE A 51 7.30 3.16 28.09
N PRO A 52 6.84 4.20 28.81
CA PRO A 52 5.67 4.99 28.40
C PRO A 52 5.89 5.70 27.06
N ASN A 53 7.07 6.28 26.83
CA ASN A 53 7.41 6.97 25.57
C ASN A 53 7.51 6.00 24.39
N PHE A 54 8.08 4.81 24.60
CA PHE A 54 8.23 3.81 23.55
C PHE A 54 6.91 3.10 23.25
N ALA A 55 6.09 2.82 24.27
CA ALA A 55 4.75 2.30 24.11
C ALA A 55 3.83 3.31 23.41
N THR A 56 3.94 4.60 23.71
CA THR A 56 3.21 5.66 23.01
C THR A 56 3.69 5.79 21.56
N TRP A 57 5.00 5.77 21.32
CA TRP A 57 5.55 5.74 19.96
C TRP A 57 5.12 4.49 19.17
N LEU A 58 5.10 3.31 19.80
CA LEU A 58 4.61 2.07 19.20
C LEU A 58 3.10 2.14 18.92
N LYS A 59 2.31 2.68 19.84
CA LYS A 59 0.88 2.92 19.63
C LYS A 59 0.65 3.90 18.48
N LEU A 60 1.44 4.97 18.38
CA LEU A 60 1.39 5.92 17.25
C LEU A 60 1.82 5.26 15.93
N GLN A 61 2.73 4.29 15.96
CA GLN A 61 3.11 3.49 14.78
C GLN A 61 2.10 2.38 14.44
N GLN A 62 1.33 1.89 15.42
CA GLN A 62 0.32 0.84 15.26
C GLN A 62 -1.09 1.38 15.00
N GLN A 63 -1.38 2.64 15.37
CA GLN A 63 -2.64 3.31 15.08
C GLN A 63 -2.69 3.72 13.60
N VAL A 64 -3.08 2.79 12.74
CA VAL A 64 -3.74 3.15 11.48
C VAL A 64 -5.09 2.42 11.27
N PRO A 65 -5.98 2.25 12.27
CA PRO A 65 -7.39 2.18 11.95
C PRO A 65 -7.81 3.56 11.43
N GLN A 66 -8.00 3.71 10.13
CA GLN A 66 -8.52 4.94 9.54
C GLN A 66 -10.01 5.03 9.88
N VAL A 67 -10.34 5.63 11.01
CA VAL A 67 -11.74 5.80 11.46
C VAL A 67 -12.47 6.70 10.46
N GLY A 68 -13.65 6.28 9.98
CA GLY A 68 -14.53 7.10 9.14
C GLY A 68 -14.28 7.06 7.62
N GLN A 69 -13.44 6.16 7.08
CA GLN A 69 -13.15 6.13 5.63
C GLN A 69 -14.34 5.71 4.75
N THR A 70 -15.33 5.01 5.32
CA THR A 70 -16.55 4.59 4.61
C THR A 70 -17.52 5.73 4.33
N ASN A 71 -17.38 6.89 4.98
CA ASN A 71 -18.22 8.06 4.72
C ASN A 71 -17.45 9.18 4.02
N THR A 72 -16.62 8.80 3.04
CA THR A 72 -15.83 9.74 2.26
C THR A 72 -16.35 9.80 0.83
N LEU A 73 -16.24 10.96 0.20
CA LEU A 73 -16.63 11.12 -1.21
C LEU A 73 -15.90 10.13 -2.12
N SER A 74 -14.62 9.85 -1.86
CA SER A 74 -13.83 8.88 -2.64
C SER A 74 -14.37 7.45 -2.50
N HIS A 75 -14.91 7.07 -1.34
CA HIS A 75 -15.50 5.74 -1.14
C HIS A 75 -16.77 5.58 -1.98
N TRP A 76 -17.69 6.53 -1.86
CA TRP A 76 -18.94 6.53 -2.62
C TRP A 76 -18.70 6.67 -4.13
N LEU A 77 -17.71 7.46 -4.53
CA LEU A 77 -17.31 7.56 -5.93
C LEU A 77 -16.79 6.21 -6.45
N MET A 78 -15.95 5.49 -5.69
CA MET A 78 -15.48 4.15 -6.10
C MET A 78 -16.64 3.15 -6.21
N ILE A 79 -17.58 3.15 -5.25
CA ILE A 79 -18.76 2.29 -5.30
C ILE A 79 -19.62 2.65 -6.53
N GLY A 80 -19.85 3.94 -6.77
CA GLY A 80 -20.61 4.42 -7.91
C GLY A 80 -19.95 4.03 -9.24
N CYS A 81 -18.64 4.23 -9.38
CA CYS A 81 -17.88 3.79 -10.55
C CYS A 81 -17.94 2.28 -10.74
N PHE A 82 -17.86 1.49 -9.67
CA PHE A 82 -17.94 0.04 -9.74
C PHE A 82 -19.31 -0.44 -10.21
N ALA A 83 -20.38 0.11 -9.64
CA ALA A 83 -21.75 -0.19 -10.03
C ALA A 83 -22.03 0.24 -11.48
N LEU A 84 -21.55 1.43 -11.88
CA LEU A 84 -21.68 1.94 -13.23
C LEU A 84 -20.92 1.06 -14.23
N MET A 85 -19.71 0.62 -13.89
CA MET A 85 -18.92 -0.30 -14.71
C MET A 85 -19.61 -1.66 -14.86
N THR A 86 -20.28 -2.14 -13.79
CA THR A 86 -21.10 -3.37 -13.83
C THR A 86 -22.32 -3.21 -14.73
N ALA A 87 -22.96 -2.04 -14.74
CA ALA A 87 -24.09 -1.74 -15.61
C ALA A 87 -23.68 -1.43 -17.07
N ALA A 88 -22.41 -1.11 -17.31
CA ALA A 88 -21.91 -0.72 -18.61
C ALA A 88 -21.73 -1.91 -19.56
N THR A 89 -21.92 -1.68 -20.85
CA THR A 89 -21.62 -2.66 -21.90
C THR A 89 -20.11 -2.94 -22.00
N PHE A 90 -19.74 -4.08 -22.58
CA PHE A 90 -18.33 -4.48 -22.78
C PHE A 90 -17.43 -3.40 -23.40
N THR A 91 -17.89 -2.71 -24.46
CA THR A 91 -17.11 -1.65 -25.12
C THR A 91 -16.81 -0.48 -24.17
N HIS A 92 -17.79 -0.08 -23.36
CA HIS A 92 -17.64 0.99 -22.39
C HIS A 92 -16.73 0.59 -21.21
N GLN A 93 -16.74 -0.68 -20.80
CA GLN A 93 -15.82 -1.22 -19.79
C GLN A 93 -14.36 -1.17 -20.30
N LEU A 94 -14.12 -1.54 -21.57
CA LEU A 94 -12.79 -1.43 -22.19
C LEU A 94 -12.33 0.03 -22.31
N LEU A 95 -13.22 0.93 -22.73
CA LEU A 95 -12.91 2.35 -22.82
C LEU A 95 -12.57 2.92 -21.44
N PHE A 96 -13.31 2.55 -20.41
CA PHE A 96 -13.02 2.97 -19.03
C PHE A 96 -11.62 2.50 -18.57
N LEU A 97 -11.26 1.24 -18.82
CA LEU A 97 -9.92 0.73 -18.55
C LEU A 97 -8.83 1.50 -19.31
N PHE A 98 -9.08 1.82 -20.59
CA PHE A 98 -8.15 2.59 -21.40
C PHE A 98 -7.95 4.02 -20.88
N VAL A 99 -9.03 4.69 -20.46
CA VAL A 99 -8.95 6.02 -19.86
C VAL A 99 -8.17 5.99 -18.55
N LEU A 100 -8.45 5.01 -17.68
CA LEU A 100 -7.68 4.83 -16.43
C LEU A 100 -6.20 4.59 -16.71
N LEU A 101 -5.89 3.74 -17.71
CA LEU A 101 -4.52 3.50 -18.14
C LEU A 101 -3.84 4.79 -18.58
N MET A 102 -4.49 5.60 -19.41
CA MET A 102 -3.95 6.87 -19.89
C MET A 102 -3.69 7.84 -18.73
N VAL A 103 -4.67 8.05 -17.85
CA VAL A 103 -4.52 8.92 -16.67
C VAL A 103 -3.37 8.45 -15.78
N ALA A 104 -3.31 7.15 -15.49
CA ALA A 104 -2.24 6.57 -14.70
C ALA A 104 -0.88 6.72 -15.39
N ALA A 105 -0.78 6.51 -16.71
CA ALA A 105 0.45 6.68 -17.47
C ALA A 105 0.93 8.15 -17.48
N LEU A 106 0.02 9.11 -17.60
CA LEU A 106 0.30 10.54 -17.54
C LEU A 106 0.83 10.98 -16.17
N VAL A 107 0.36 10.37 -15.08
CA VAL A 107 0.80 10.73 -13.72
C VAL A 107 2.02 9.94 -13.28
N LYS A 108 1.98 8.60 -13.39
CA LYS A 108 3.08 7.71 -12.99
C LYS A 108 4.27 7.78 -13.95
N GLY A 109 4.04 7.92 -15.27
CA GLY A 109 5.10 7.92 -16.28
C GLY A 109 6.16 8.99 -16.04
N PRO A 110 5.80 10.29 -16.00
CA PRO A 110 6.74 11.37 -15.69
C PRO A 110 7.35 11.25 -14.29
N GLY A 111 6.53 10.83 -13.30
CA GLY A 111 7.00 10.61 -11.93
C GLY A 111 8.10 9.55 -11.84
N MET A 112 8.00 8.48 -12.63
CA MET A 112 8.99 7.40 -12.64
C MET A 112 10.34 7.88 -13.21
N ILE A 113 10.33 8.80 -14.18
CA ILE A 113 11.54 9.41 -14.74
C ILE A 113 12.18 10.34 -13.70
N LEU A 114 11.39 11.19 -13.03
CA LEU A 114 11.89 12.09 -11.99
C LEU A 114 12.53 11.31 -10.83
N TRP A 115 11.84 10.27 -10.34
CA TRP A 115 12.37 9.40 -9.29
C TRP A 115 13.61 8.63 -9.74
N GLY A 116 13.66 8.19 -11.00
CA GLY A 116 14.85 7.56 -11.59
C GLY A 116 16.06 8.50 -11.62
N MET A 117 15.85 9.79 -11.93
CA MET A 117 16.90 10.80 -11.89
C MET A 117 17.39 11.06 -10.46
N ILE A 118 16.47 11.24 -9.50
CA ILE A 118 16.82 11.43 -8.09
C ILE A 118 17.57 10.20 -7.56
N TYR A 119 17.08 8.99 -7.83
CA TYR A 119 17.74 7.75 -7.40
C TYR A 119 19.13 7.62 -8.02
N SER A 120 19.26 7.87 -9.33
CA SER A 120 20.55 7.80 -10.02
C SER A 120 21.54 8.84 -9.49
N PHE A 121 21.05 10.04 -9.14
CA PHE A 121 21.83 11.10 -8.52
C PHE A 121 22.29 10.72 -7.10
N LEU A 122 21.41 10.16 -6.26
CA LEU A 122 21.78 9.70 -4.92
C LEU A 122 22.79 8.54 -4.96
N VAL A 123 22.60 7.60 -5.90
CA VAL A 123 23.50 6.44 -6.07
C VAL A 123 24.85 6.88 -6.65
N SER A 124 24.89 7.88 -7.54
CA SER A 124 26.14 8.41 -8.06
C SER A 124 26.92 9.22 -7.03
N LEU A 125 26.22 9.93 -6.12
CA LEU A 125 26.83 10.73 -5.07
C LEU A 125 27.47 9.87 -3.97
N PHE A 126 26.91 8.69 -3.71
CA PHE A 126 27.43 7.74 -2.72
C PHE A 126 27.25 6.28 -3.18
N PRO A 127 28.25 5.69 -3.85
CA PRO A 127 28.18 4.32 -4.35
C PRO A 127 27.78 3.26 -3.30
N PRO A 128 28.21 3.34 -2.02
CA PRO A 128 27.80 2.39 -0.97
C PRO A 128 26.32 2.49 -0.58
N LEU A 129 25.69 3.67 -0.72
CA LEU A 129 24.28 3.90 -0.37
C LEU A 129 23.33 3.17 -1.32
N GLY A 130 23.72 2.91 -2.57
CA GLY A 130 22.90 2.16 -3.52
C GLY A 130 22.61 0.73 -3.08
N LEU A 131 23.58 0.07 -2.43
CA LEU A 131 23.43 -1.31 -1.93
C LEU A 131 22.52 -1.36 -0.69
N LEU A 132 22.66 -0.37 0.20
CA LEU A 132 21.77 -0.17 1.35
C LEU A 132 20.33 0.14 0.93
N LEU A 133 20.13 1.04 -0.05
CA LEU A 133 18.81 1.35 -0.59
C LEU A 133 18.18 0.15 -1.28
N SER A 134 18.96 -0.63 -2.04
CA SER A 134 18.46 -1.84 -2.70
C SER A 134 17.99 -2.89 -1.69
N GLY A 135 18.76 -3.14 -0.63
CA GLY A 135 18.37 -4.03 0.47
C GLY A 135 17.16 -3.52 1.25
N LEU A 136 17.08 -2.21 1.49
CA LEU A 136 15.92 -1.58 2.14
C LEU A 136 14.66 -1.70 1.27
N PHE A 137 14.76 -1.38 -0.02
CA PHE A 137 13.65 -1.53 -0.96
C PHE A 137 13.19 -2.97 -1.04
N PHE A 138 14.11 -3.94 -1.11
CA PHE A 138 13.77 -5.36 -1.12
C PHE A 138 12.98 -5.79 0.12
N LEU A 139 13.41 -5.39 1.32
CA LEU A 139 12.69 -5.68 2.58
C LEU A 139 11.33 -4.98 2.64
N LEU A 140 11.24 -3.75 2.17
CA LEU A 140 9.97 -3.03 2.04
C LEU A 140 9.04 -3.73 1.05
N THR A 141 9.55 -4.17 -0.10
CA THR A 141 8.78 -4.90 -1.11
C THR A 141 8.23 -6.22 -0.58
N ILE A 142 9.01 -7.01 0.16
CA ILE A 142 8.53 -8.26 0.78
C ILE A 142 7.43 -7.97 1.81
N ARG A 143 7.65 -6.99 2.70
CA ARG A 143 6.68 -6.60 3.73
C ARG A 143 5.38 -6.06 3.12
N GLN A 144 5.47 -5.39 1.98
CA GLN A 144 4.36 -4.80 1.26
C GLN A 144 3.60 -5.86 0.45
N LEU A 145 4.26 -6.86 -0.11
CA LEU A 145 3.63 -7.97 -0.82
C LEU A 145 2.71 -8.79 0.10
N THR A 146 3.16 -9.14 1.31
CA THR A 146 2.36 -9.93 2.27
C THR A 146 1.19 -9.13 2.86
N LYS A 147 1.35 -7.82 3.08
CA LYS A 147 0.28 -6.96 3.60
C LYS A 147 -0.79 -6.58 2.56
N ASN A 148 -0.50 -6.68 1.26
CA ASN A 148 -1.33 -6.12 0.20
C ASN A 148 -2.20 -7.17 -0.52
N MET A 149 -2.24 -8.43 -0.06
CA MET A 149 -3.06 -9.49 -0.68
C MET A 149 -4.56 -9.16 -0.67
N THR A 150 -5.05 -8.53 0.40
CA THR A 150 -6.45 -8.07 0.48
C THR A 150 -6.76 -7.07 -0.64
N PHE A 151 -5.85 -6.11 -0.86
CA PHE A 151 -6.00 -5.13 -1.93
C PHE A 151 -5.88 -5.76 -3.31
N VAL A 152 -4.94 -6.69 -3.53
CA VAL A 152 -4.80 -7.40 -4.82
C VAL A 152 -6.07 -8.17 -5.17
N LEU A 153 -6.65 -8.90 -4.23
CA LEU A 153 -7.94 -9.60 -4.42
C LEU A 153 -9.08 -8.60 -4.67
N SER A 154 -9.08 -7.48 -3.95
CA SER A 154 -10.08 -6.43 -4.12
C SER A 154 -10.00 -5.78 -5.49
N ALA A 155 -8.79 -5.50 -5.97
CA ALA A 155 -8.53 -4.95 -7.29
C ALA A 155 -8.90 -5.95 -8.39
N MET A 156 -8.52 -7.22 -8.22
CA MET A 156 -8.93 -8.29 -9.13
C MET A 156 -10.45 -8.32 -9.23
N TYR A 157 -11.16 -8.44 -8.11
CA TYR A 157 -12.62 -8.43 -8.07
C TYR A 157 -13.23 -7.17 -8.73
N PHE A 158 -12.72 -5.98 -8.38
CA PHE A 158 -13.21 -4.71 -8.90
C PHE A 158 -13.16 -4.63 -10.43
N TYR A 159 -12.12 -5.20 -11.04
CA TYR A 159 -11.95 -5.17 -12.48
C TYR A 159 -12.49 -6.41 -13.19
N THR A 160 -12.59 -7.57 -12.55
CA THR A 160 -13.08 -8.80 -13.22
C THR A 160 -14.58 -9.00 -13.09
N PHE A 161 -15.19 -8.58 -11.96
CA PHE A 161 -16.62 -8.81 -11.71
C PHE A 161 -17.54 -8.19 -12.79
N PRO A 162 -17.34 -6.93 -13.25
CA PRO A 162 -18.17 -6.34 -14.30
C PRO A 162 -18.12 -7.12 -15.61
N PHE A 163 -16.93 -7.58 -16.01
CA PHE A 163 -16.77 -8.41 -17.20
C PHE A 163 -17.41 -9.78 -17.04
N LEU A 164 -17.37 -10.35 -15.83
CA LEU A 164 -18.02 -11.63 -15.54
C LEU A 164 -19.54 -11.49 -15.64
N VAL A 165 -20.13 -10.40 -15.15
CA VAL A 165 -21.56 -10.11 -15.32
C VAL A 165 -21.91 -9.96 -16.81
N THR A 166 -21.13 -9.20 -17.58
CA THR A 166 -21.36 -9.05 -19.02
C THR A 166 -21.18 -10.37 -19.79
N ALA A 167 -20.21 -11.21 -19.39
CA ALA A 167 -20.04 -12.54 -19.94
C ALA A 167 -21.24 -13.44 -19.62
N LEU A 168 -21.76 -13.40 -18.39
CA LEU A 168 -22.98 -14.14 -18.02
C LEU A 168 -24.18 -13.71 -18.87
N HIS A 169 -24.38 -12.41 -19.10
CA HIS A 169 -25.40 -11.91 -20.02
C HIS A 169 -25.25 -12.45 -21.45
N THR A 170 -24.01 -12.67 -21.90
CA THR A 170 -23.74 -13.11 -23.28
C THR A 170 -23.88 -14.62 -23.45
N PHE A 171 -23.48 -15.41 -22.45
CA PHE A 171 -23.42 -16.88 -22.54
C PHE A 171 -24.60 -17.60 -21.90
N THR A 172 -25.45 -16.89 -21.16
CA THR A 172 -26.58 -17.49 -20.42
C THR A 172 -27.90 -16.95 -20.94
N THR A 173 -28.93 -17.79 -20.98
CA THR A 173 -30.30 -17.42 -21.36
C THR A 173 -31.16 -17.02 -20.16
N TRP A 174 -30.54 -16.62 -19.05
CA TRP A 174 -31.28 -16.20 -17.85
C TRP A 174 -32.01 -14.88 -18.12
N ASN A 175 -32.98 -14.57 -17.26
CA ASN A 175 -33.73 -13.32 -17.39
C ASN A 175 -32.77 -12.12 -17.26
N ASP A 176 -32.65 -11.38 -18.36
CA ASP A 176 -31.73 -10.27 -18.55
C ASP A 176 -31.92 -9.17 -17.48
N GLN A 177 -33.17 -8.88 -17.11
CA GLN A 177 -33.48 -7.86 -16.10
C GLN A 177 -32.99 -8.28 -14.71
N TRP A 178 -33.16 -9.55 -14.34
CA TRP A 178 -32.72 -10.06 -13.04
C TRP A 178 -31.20 -10.09 -12.93
N LEU A 179 -30.50 -10.46 -14.01
CA LEU A 179 -29.04 -10.40 -14.07
C LEU A 179 -28.53 -8.97 -13.95
N PHE A 180 -29.18 -8.01 -14.62
CA PHE A 180 -28.79 -6.61 -14.58
C PHE A 180 -28.98 -5.99 -13.18
N TYR A 181 -30.21 -6.03 -12.63
CA TYR A 181 -30.49 -5.45 -11.32
C TYR A 181 -29.79 -6.22 -10.19
N GLY A 182 -29.76 -7.55 -10.29
CA GLY A 182 -29.04 -8.41 -9.35
C GLY A 182 -27.54 -8.15 -9.37
N GLY A 183 -26.94 -8.03 -10.55
CA GLY A 183 -25.53 -7.72 -10.73
C GLY A 183 -25.14 -6.38 -10.10
N ILE A 184 -25.94 -5.34 -10.32
CA ILE A 184 -25.73 -4.02 -9.71
C ILE A 184 -25.90 -4.09 -8.18
N GLY A 185 -26.94 -4.76 -7.69
CA GLY A 185 -27.17 -4.93 -6.24
C GLY A 185 -26.01 -5.65 -5.55
N VAL A 186 -25.54 -6.75 -6.15
CA VAL A 186 -24.36 -7.48 -5.69
C VAL A 186 -23.13 -6.58 -5.76
N ALA A 187 -22.91 -5.82 -6.84
CA ALA A 187 -21.77 -4.92 -6.97
C ALA A 187 -21.75 -3.85 -5.87
N LEU A 188 -22.88 -3.23 -5.55
CA LEU A 188 -22.98 -2.22 -4.49
C LEU A 188 -22.63 -2.80 -3.11
N ILE A 189 -23.26 -3.92 -2.74
CA ILE A 189 -23.09 -4.53 -1.42
C ILE A 189 -21.67 -5.09 -1.27
N SER A 190 -21.24 -5.91 -2.23
CA SER A 190 -19.92 -6.53 -2.21
C SER A 190 -18.81 -5.49 -2.33
N GLY A 191 -18.95 -4.51 -3.22
CA GLY A 191 -18.00 -3.42 -3.41
C GLY A 191 -17.82 -2.60 -2.13
N HIS A 192 -18.91 -2.30 -1.42
CA HIS A 192 -18.82 -1.63 -0.11
C HIS A 192 -18.02 -2.45 0.91
N MET A 193 -18.32 -3.75 1.05
CA MET A 193 -17.66 -4.62 2.03
C MET A 193 -16.17 -4.81 1.72
N ILE A 194 -15.83 -5.02 0.45
CA ILE A 194 -14.46 -5.23 -0.01
C ILE A 194 -13.63 -3.93 0.17
N LEU A 195 -14.18 -2.77 -0.19
CA LEU A 195 -13.50 -1.49 0.04
C LEU A 195 -13.28 -1.22 1.52
N LYS A 196 -14.28 -1.50 2.38
CA LYS A 196 -14.17 -1.35 3.83
C LYS A 196 -13.01 -2.18 4.41
N GLN A 197 -12.79 -3.40 3.93
CA GLN A 197 -11.67 -4.24 4.39
C GLN A 197 -10.30 -3.60 4.09
N ASN A 198 -10.16 -2.89 2.97
CA ASN A 198 -8.91 -2.21 2.60
C ASN A 198 -8.62 -0.98 3.46
N TYR A 199 -9.65 -0.39 4.09
CA TYR A 199 -9.48 0.80 4.94
C TYR A 199 -8.84 0.51 6.29
N ALA A 200 -8.70 -0.76 6.66
CA ALA A 200 -7.88 -1.16 7.79
C ALA A 200 -6.38 -0.83 7.60
N PHE A 201 -5.94 -0.62 6.35
CA PHE A 201 -4.52 -0.45 6.01
C PHE A 201 -4.21 0.82 5.22
N ALA A 202 -5.20 1.47 4.61
CA ALA A 202 -5.02 2.66 3.79
C ALA A 202 -6.22 3.62 3.88
N SER A 203 -5.99 4.91 3.58
CA SER A 203 -7.09 5.88 3.46
C SER A 203 -7.93 5.63 2.20
N SER A 204 -9.20 6.06 2.20
CA SER A 204 -10.11 5.89 1.05
C SER A 204 -9.56 6.52 -0.23
N ARG A 205 -8.92 7.70 -0.12
CA ARG A 205 -8.24 8.35 -1.25
C ARG A 205 -7.04 7.54 -1.73
N GLY A 206 -6.26 6.98 -0.81
CA GLY A 206 -5.10 6.14 -1.15
C GLY A 206 -5.51 4.84 -1.84
N VAL A 207 -6.58 4.19 -1.36
CA VAL A 207 -7.16 3.00 -2.00
C VAL A 207 -7.69 3.35 -3.38
N ALA A 208 -8.42 4.46 -3.54
CA ALA A 208 -8.92 4.91 -4.85
C ALA A 208 -7.80 5.14 -5.85
N TRP A 209 -6.76 5.87 -5.42
CA TRP A 209 -5.59 6.11 -6.26
C TRP A 209 -4.86 4.82 -6.63
N ALA A 210 -4.65 3.92 -5.65
CA ALA A 210 -4.03 2.63 -5.90
C ALA A 210 -4.85 1.85 -6.94
N LEU A 211 -6.17 1.78 -6.78
CA LEU A 211 -7.08 1.07 -7.68
C LEU A 211 -7.00 1.63 -9.10
N MET A 212 -7.09 2.96 -9.26
CA MET A 212 -7.00 3.65 -10.55
C MET A 212 -5.72 3.31 -11.32
N THR A 213 -4.62 3.06 -10.60
CA THR A 213 -3.33 2.77 -11.23
C THR A 213 -3.08 1.28 -11.51
N VAL A 214 -3.96 0.38 -11.04
CA VAL A 214 -3.83 -1.08 -11.26
C VAL A 214 -3.71 -1.45 -12.74
N PRO A 215 -4.54 -0.93 -13.67
CA PRO A 215 -4.43 -1.29 -15.08
C PRO A 215 -3.05 -0.98 -15.66
N TYR A 216 -2.47 0.17 -15.28
CA TYR A 216 -1.12 0.55 -15.67
C TYR A 216 -0.06 -0.38 -15.08
N ASP A 217 -0.16 -0.71 -13.79
CA ASP A 217 0.79 -1.59 -13.12
C ASP A 217 0.77 -3.01 -13.72
N CYS A 218 -0.41 -3.52 -14.11
CA CYS A 218 -0.55 -4.81 -14.81
C CYS A 218 0.17 -4.80 -16.17
N ILE A 219 -0.01 -3.75 -16.98
CA ILE A 219 0.68 -3.64 -18.27
C ILE A 219 2.19 -3.52 -18.06
N MET A 220 2.64 -2.69 -17.11
CA MET A 220 4.07 -2.55 -16.81
C MET A 220 4.69 -3.84 -16.27
N ALA A 221 3.92 -4.70 -15.59
CA ALA A 221 4.38 -6.02 -15.16
C ALA A 221 4.55 -6.98 -16.35
N LEU A 222 3.72 -6.85 -17.39
CA LEU A 222 3.80 -7.63 -18.63
C LEU A 222 4.89 -7.13 -19.59
N VAL A 223 5.28 -5.84 -19.50
CA VAL A 223 6.36 -5.29 -20.33
C VAL A 223 7.68 -5.99 -19.95
N PRO A 224 8.32 -6.72 -20.87
CA PRO A 224 9.57 -7.39 -20.58
C PRO A 224 10.62 -6.34 -20.21
N LYS A 225 11.12 -6.41 -18.96
CA LYS A 225 12.26 -5.61 -18.54
C LYS A 225 13.43 -6.02 -19.42
N LYS A 226 13.87 -5.14 -20.32
CA LYS A 226 15.04 -5.37 -21.16
C LYS A 226 16.19 -5.76 -20.24
N HIS A 227 16.52 -7.04 -20.18
CA HIS A 227 17.74 -7.50 -19.53
C HIS A 227 18.86 -6.77 -20.27
N LYS A 228 19.51 -5.80 -19.63
CA LYS A 228 20.77 -5.26 -20.14
C LYS A 228 21.72 -6.45 -20.15
N SER A 229 21.79 -7.06 -21.31
CA SER A 229 22.78 -8.03 -21.73
C SER A 229 24.13 -7.52 -21.23
N ARG A 230 24.64 -8.20 -20.23
CA ARG A 230 25.99 -8.06 -19.68
C ARG A 230 26.93 -8.86 -20.60
N PHE A 231 26.75 -8.73 -21.91
CA PHE A 231 27.46 -9.47 -22.94
C PHE A 231 28.40 -8.49 -23.64
N PHE A 232 29.69 -8.79 -23.61
CA PHE A 232 30.82 -8.01 -24.09
C PHE A 232 31.38 -6.91 -23.17
N ARG A 233 31.81 -7.33 -21.98
CA ARG A 233 33.10 -6.84 -21.45
C ARG A 233 33.94 -8.02 -20.97
N SER A 234 34.80 -8.51 -21.87
CA SER A 234 36.17 -9.00 -21.62
C SER A 234 36.50 -10.13 -22.59
N SER A 235 37.38 -9.82 -23.56
CA SER A 235 38.64 -10.55 -23.61
C SER A 235 39.69 -9.63 -24.22
N LYS A 236 40.62 -9.19 -23.37
CA LYS A 236 41.96 -8.88 -23.85
C LYS A 236 42.50 -10.18 -24.44
N PHE A 237 42.76 -10.21 -25.75
CA PHE A 237 43.75 -11.13 -26.29
C PHE A 237 45.00 -10.34 -26.68
N LYS A 238 46.10 -11.04 -26.42
CA LYS A 238 47.49 -10.64 -26.30
C LYS A 238 48.09 -10.17 -27.63
#